data_AF-Q17QP0-F1
#
_entry.id   AF-Q17QP0-F1
#
_cell.length_a   1.000
_cell.length_b   1.000
_cell.length_c   1.000
_cell.angle_alpha   90.00
_cell.angle_beta   90.00
_cell.angle_gamma   90.00
#
_symmetry.space_group_name_H-M   'P 1'
#
loop_
_entity.id
_entity.type
_entity.pdbx_description
1 polymer ?
#
loop_
_entity_poly.entity_id
_entity_poly.type
_entity_poly.pdbx_seq_one_letter_code
_entity_poly.pdbx_strand_id
1 'polypeptide(L)'
;MGEKWKRQQKLCNVPHIPRIRVPRSASDTPLLKDLTQGQQRYFYSIMRIYSPRPQWEALQARYLHSLQHQQLLGYITQREASACAAVLRDSTKRASAKAGPHRTVPQRAAGRTRTQPSARPVCVIPLRARSTRLPSLRSRAVHKL
;
A
#
# COMPACT_ATOMS: atom_id res chain seq x y z
N MET A 1 -45.41 -0.40 -18.53
CA MET A 1 -44.38 -1.39 -18.10
C MET A 1 -42.93 -0.92 -18.28
N GLY A 2 -42.66 0.38 -18.52
CA GLY A 2 -41.37 0.87 -19.04
C GLY A 2 -40.41 1.55 -18.04
N GLU A 3 -40.67 1.55 -16.73
CA GLU A 3 -39.79 2.26 -15.79
C GLU A 3 -38.98 1.31 -14.89
N LYS A 4 -39.54 0.14 -14.54
CA LYS A 4 -38.88 -0.84 -13.67
C LYS A 4 -37.63 -1.44 -14.31
N TRP A 5 -37.66 -1.74 -15.61
CA TRP A 5 -36.50 -2.27 -16.35
C TRP A 5 -35.32 -1.27 -16.39
N LYS A 6 -35.58 0.03 -16.59
CA LYS A 6 -34.52 1.07 -16.53
C LYS A 6 -33.86 1.17 -15.15
N ARG A 7 -34.61 1.03 -14.06
CA ARG A 7 -34.03 1.02 -12.69
C ARG A 7 -33.18 -0.22 -12.43
N GLN A 8 -33.64 -1.39 -12.87
CA GLN A 8 -32.86 -2.63 -12.74
C GLN A 8 -31.57 -2.58 -13.57
N GLN A 9 -31.63 -2.07 -14.81
CA GLN A 9 -30.44 -1.91 -15.66
C GLN A 9 -29.40 -0.97 -15.03
N LYS A 10 -29.83 0.12 -14.37
CA LYS A 10 -28.92 1.00 -13.62
C LYS A 10 -28.23 0.30 -12.46
N LEU A 11 -28.90 -0.63 -11.78
CA LEU A 11 -28.31 -1.39 -10.68
C LEU A 11 -27.33 -2.47 -11.18
N CYS A 12 -27.60 -3.09 -12.34
CA CYS A 12 -26.68 -4.06 -12.95
C CYS A 12 -25.31 -3.45 -13.30
N ASN A 13 -25.26 -2.15 -13.59
CA ASN A 13 -24.03 -1.45 -13.98
C ASN A 13 -23.29 -0.78 -12.80
N VAL A 14 -23.69 -1.04 -11.55
CA VAL A 14 -22.95 -0.50 -10.41
C VAL A 14 -21.62 -1.26 -10.29
N PRO A 15 -20.46 -0.58 -10.34
CA PRO A 15 -19.18 -1.23 -10.16
C PRO A 15 -19.14 -1.91 -8.79
N HIS A 16 -19.01 -3.23 -8.79
CA HIS A 16 -18.86 -3.99 -7.57
C HIS A 16 -17.46 -3.73 -6.99
N ILE A 17 -17.38 -2.82 -6.00
CA ILE A 17 -16.13 -2.53 -5.30
C ILE A 17 -15.84 -3.70 -4.34
N PRO A 18 -14.73 -4.44 -4.52
CA PRO A 18 -14.40 -5.54 -3.64
C PRO A 18 -14.24 -5.05 -2.21
N ARG A 19 -14.91 -5.73 -1.27
CA ARG A 19 -14.73 -5.47 0.15
C ARG A 19 -13.31 -5.79 0.56
N ILE A 20 -12.61 -4.83 1.17
CA ILE A 20 -11.28 -5.04 1.73
C ILE A 20 -11.37 -6.05 2.87
N ARG A 21 -10.70 -7.19 2.70
CA ARG A 21 -10.56 -8.21 3.74
C ARG A 21 -9.18 -8.05 4.37
N VAL A 22 -9.15 -7.93 5.69
CA VAL A 22 -7.90 -7.89 6.47
C VAL A 22 -7.50 -9.34 6.74
N PRO A 23 -6.31 -9.79 6.30
CA PRO A 23 -5.80 -11.11 6.66
C PRO A 23 -5.62 -11.24 8.16
N ARG A 24 -5.84 -12.44 8.72
CA ARG A 24 -5.65 -12.70 10.17
C ARG A 24 -4.25 -12.34 10.65
N SER A 25 -3.23 -12.67 9.86
CA SER A 25 -1.84 -12.30 10.14
C SER A 25 -1.61 -10.79 10.26
N ALA A 26 -2.43 -9.97 9.59
CA ALA A 26 -2.38 -8.52 9.72
C ALA A 26 -3.21 -8.02 10.91
N SER A 27 -4.41 -8.60 11.16
CA SER A 27 -5.25 -8.19 12.29
C SER A 27 -4.58 -8.37 13.64
N ASP A 28 -3.69 -9.36 13.74
CA ASP A 28 -2.97 -9.68 14.99
C ASP A 28 -1.73 -8.80 15.21
N THR A 29 -1.41 -7.91 14.25
CA THR A 29 -0.30 -6.97 14.42
C THR A 29 -0.62 -5.93 15.49
N PRO A 30 0.38 -5.45 16.25
CA PRO A 30 0.17 -4.42 17.27
C PRO A 30 -0.51 -3.14 16.74
N LEU A 31 -0.37 -2.86 15.45
CA LEU A 31 -0.99 -1.69 14.80
C LEU A 31 -2.50 -1.85 14.59
N LEU A 32 -2.98 -3.08 14.37
CA LEU A 32 -4.38 -3.36 14.05
C LEU A 32 -5.14 -4.04 15.20
N LYS A 33 -4.42 -4.45 16.24
CA LYS A 33 -4.98 -5.02 17.45
C LYS A 33 -5.91 -4.02 18.15
N ASP A 34 -6.97 -4.53 18.77
CA ASP A 34 -7.95 -3.77 19.56
C ASP A 34 -8.75 -2.71 18.78
N LEU A 35 -8.61 -2.69 17.45
CA LEU A 35 -9.41 -1.85 16.57
C LEU A 35 -10.70 -2.55 16.15
N THR A 36 -11.76 -1.76 15.95
CA THR A 36 -12.99 -2.27 15.32
C THR A 36 -12.71 -2.78 13.91
N GLN A 37 -13.52 -3.72 13.42
CA GLN A 37 -13.34 -4.30 12.09
C GLN A 37 -13.36 -3.24 10.96
N GLY A 38 -14.10 -2.15 11.13
CA GLY A 38 -14.12 -1.03 10.18
C GLY A 38 -12.80 -0.25 10.19
N GLN A 39 -12.28 0.08 11.37
CA GLN A 39 -10.98 0.73 11.53
C GLN A 39 -9.84 -0.13 11.00
N GLN A 40 -9.82 -1.43 11.29
CA GLN A 40 -8.82 -2.35 10.74
C GLN A 40 -8.82 -2.33 9.22
N ARG A 41 -9.99 -2.37 8.59
CA ARG A 41 -10.12 -2.28 7.12
C ARG A 41 -9.57 -0.97 6.57
N TYR A 42 -9.87 0.14 7.25
CA TYR A 42 -9.37 1.46 6.87
C TYR A 42 -7.84 1.56 6.98
N PHE A 43 -7.26 1.18 8.12
CA PHE A 43 -5.80 1.21 8.28
C PHE A 43 -5.09 0.23 7.35
N TYR A 44 -5.62 -0.98 7.19
CA TYR A 44 -5.06 -1.96 6.26
C TYR A 44 -5.09 -1.48 4.80
N SER A 45 -6.12 -0.71 4.40
CA SER A 45 -6.16 -0.14 3.05
C SER A 45 -5.03 0.85 2.82
N ILE A 46 -4.74 1.71 3.80
CA ILE A 46 -3.61 2.64 3.77
C ILE A 46 -2.29 1.88 3.71
N MET A 47 -2.11 0.88 4.59
CA MET A 47 -0.89 0.06 4.60
C MET A 47 -0.64 -0.63 3.25
N ARG A 48 -1.70 -1.06 2.57
CA ARG A 48 -1.60 -1.70 1.25
C ARG A 48 -1.11 -0.73 0.18
N ILE A 49 -1.57 0.53 0.18
CA ILE A 49 -1.17 1.55 -0.79
C ILE A 49 0.33 1.87 -0.66
N TYR A 50 0.81 1.97 0.58
CA TYR A 50 2.22 2.25 0.86
C TYR A 50 3.11 1.01 0.92
N SER A 51 2.58 -0.18 0.57
CA SER A 51 3.39 -1.38 0.56
C SER A 51 4.40 -1.32 -0.59
N PRO A 52 5.72 -1.46 -0.33
CA PRO A 52 6.72 -1.44 -1.40
C PRO A 52 6.74 -2.74 -2.22
N ARG A 53 6.00 -3.78 -1.78
CA ARG A 53 6.06 -5.11 -2.39
C ARG A 53 5.73 -5.11 -3.89
N PRO A 54 4.62 -4.51 -4.37
CA PRO A 54 4.30 -4.54 -5.79
C PRO A 54 5.32 -3.78 -6.64
N GLN A 55 5.89 -2.70 -6.10
CA GLN A 55 6.94 -1.93 -6.78
C GLN A 55 8.23 -2.73 -6.91
N TRP A 56 8.60 -3.45 -5.84
CA TRP A 56 9.76 -4.34 -5.85
C TRP A 56 9.58 -5.49 -6.85
N GLU A 57 8.42 -6.14 -6.87
CA GLU A 57 8.10 -7.20 -7.84
C GLU A 57 8.19 -6.70 -9.28
N ALA A 58 7.65 -5.50 -9.56
CA ALA A 58 7.74 -4.87 -10.88
C ALA A 58 9.19 -4.56 -11.27
N LEU A 59 10.02 -4.07 -10.34
CA LEU A 59 11.44 -3.82 -10.59
C LEU A 59 12.19 -5.12 -10.91
N GLN A 60 11.93 -6.18 -10.14
CA GLN A 60 12.53 -7.49 -10.40
C GLN A 60 12.15 -8.02 -11.78
N ALA A 61 10.86 -7.99 -12.14
CA ALA A 61 10.39 -8.43 -13.44
C ALA A 61 11.08 -7.67 -14.59
N ARG A 62 11.20 -6.33 -14.46
CA ARG A 62 11.91 -5.50 -15.44
C ARG A 62 13.37 -5.88 -15.55
N TYR A 63 14.05 -6.09 -14.42
CA TYR A 63 15.45 -6.48 -14.43
C TYR A 63 15.68 -7.86 -15.05
N LEU A 64 14.85 -8.85 -14.73
CA LEU A 64 14.94 -10.18 -15.36
C LEU A 64 14.73 -10.08 -16.88
N HIS A 65 13.77 -9.27 -17.32
CA HIS A 65 13.55 -9.02 -18.74
C HIS A 65 14.78 -8.35 -19.40
N SER A 66 15.39 -7.37 -18.73
CA SER A 66 16.64 -6.76 -19.20
C SER A 66 17.77 -7.78 -19.32
N LEU A 67 17.95 -8.69 -18.36
CA LEU A 67 18.95 -9.76 -18.46
C LEU A 67 18.71 -10.66 -19.67
N GLN A 68 17.46 -11.07 -19.90
CA GLN A 68 17.12 -11.89 -21.07
C GLN A 68 17.45 -11.17 -22.38
N HIS A 69 17.15 -9.87 -22.44
CA HIS A 69 17.49 -9.06 -23.61
C HIS A 69 19.00 -8.91 -23.81
N GLN A 70 19.77 -8.66 -22.74
CA GLN A 70 21.23 -8.58 -22.81
C GLN A 70 21.85 -9.91 -23.25
N GLN A 71 21.28 -11.03 -22.83
CA GLN A 71 21.72 -12.35 -23.26
C GLN A 71 21.46 -12.58 -24.75
N LEU A 72 20.29 -12.15 -25.26
CA LEU A 72 19.97 -12.23 -26.69
C LEU A 72 20.91 -11.37 -27.55
N LEU A 73 21.29 -10.20 -27.03
CA LEU A 73 22.26 -9.31 -27.69
C LEU A 73 23.71 -9.77 -27.55
N GLY A 74 23.97 -10.84 -26.79
CA GLY A 74 25.32 -11.38 -26.58
C GLY A 74 26.20 -10.54 -25.65
N TYR A 75 25.64 -9.58 -24.92
CA TYR A 75 26.40 -8.78 -23.94
C TYR A 75 26.76 -9.57 -22.68
N ILE A 76 25.93 -10.56 -22.34
CA ILE A 76 26.16 -11.43 -21.19
C ILE A 76 25.97 -12.88 -21.60
N THR A 77 26.67 -13.76 -20.91
CA THR A 77 26.52 -15.20 -21.07
C THR A 77 25.29 -15.70 -20.33
N GLN A 78 24.76 -16.86 -20.76
CA GLN A 78 23.69 -17.56 -20.05
C GLN A 78 24.05 -17.86 -18.59
N ARG A 79 25.33 -18.18 -18.31
CA ARG A 79 25.81 -18.48 -16.96
C ARG A 79 25.73 -17.26 -16.05
N GLU A 80 26.14 -16.09 -16.54
CA GLU A 80 26.05 -14.82 -15.82
C GLU A 80 24.59 -14.41 -15.60
N ALA A 81 23.75 -14.49 -16.63
CA ALA A 81 22.33 -14.20 -16.53
C ALA A 81 21.64 -15.07 -15.46
N SER A 82 21.92 -16.38 -15.47
CA SER A 82 21.41 -17.33 -14.48
C SER A 82 21.92 -17.03 -13.07
N ALA A 83 23.20 -16.67 -12.91
CA ALA A 83 23.78 -16.31 -11.62
C ALA A 83 23.13 -15.04 -11.05
N CYS A 84 22.94 -14.01 -11.87
CA CYS A 84 22.23 -12.78 -11.47
C CYS A 84 20.78 -13.07 -11.08
N ALA A 85 20.07 -13.90 -11.86
CA ALA A 85 18.70 -14.30 -11.54
C ALA A 85 18.60 -15.08 -10.22
N ALA A 86 19.59 -15.93 -9.92
CA ALA A 86 19.64 -16.67 -8.65
C ALA A 86 19.80 -15.71 -7.45
N VAL A 87 20.72 -14.75 -7.54
CA VAL A 87 20.92 -13.71 -6.50
C VAL A 87 19.63 -12.94 -6.24
N LEU A 88 18.88 -12.59 -7.29
CA LEU A 88 17.59 -11.91 -7.13
C LEU A 88 16.56 -12.78 -6.41
N ARG A 89 16.41 -14.05 -6.78
CA ARG A 89 15.48 -14.96 -6.11
C ARG A 89 15.83 -15.13 -4.62
N ASP A 90 17.11 -15.26 -4.32
CA ASP A 90 17.60 -15.38 -2.94
C ASP A 90 17.36 -14.11 -2.13
N SER A 91 17.56 -12.94 -2.76
CA SER A 91 17.27 -11.65 -2.12
C SER A 91 15.78 -11.52 -1.75
N THR A 92 14.88 -11.94 -2.64
CA THR A 92 13.43 -11.94 -2.39
C THR A 92 13.07 -12.90 -1.28
N LYS A 93 13.64 -14.11 -1.29
CA LYS A 93 13.40 -15.13 -0.26
C LYS A 93 13.87 -14.65 1.12
N ARG A 94 15.03 -13.98 1.19
CA ARG A 94 15.55 -13.40 2.44
C ARG A 94 14.68 -12.23 2.91
N ALA A 95 14.23 -11.36 1.99
CA ALA A 95 13.37 -10.24 2.32
C ALA A 95 11.99 -10.70 2.83
N SER A 96 11.40 -11.73 2.22
CA SER A 96 10.11 -12.29 2.64
C SER A 96 10.20 -13.02 3.98
N ALA A 97 11.29 -13.75 4.23
CA ALA A 97 11.51 -14.43 5.51
C ALA A 97 11.65 -13.44 6.69
N LYS A 98 12.29 -12.28 6.47
CA LYS A 98 12.40 -11.22 7.50
C LYS A 98 11.06 -10.58 7.87
N ALA A 99 10.08 -10.63 6.98
CA ALA A 99 8.73 -10.13 7.25
C ALA A 99 7.85 -11.13 8.03
N GLY A 100 8.41 -12.27 8.48
CA GLY A 100 7.74 -13.23 9.35
C GLY A 100 7.31 -12.64 10.69
N PRO A 101 6.56 -13.41 11.52
CA PRO A 101 5.88 -12.91 12.71
C PRO A 101 6.88 -12.15 13.57
N HIS A 102 6.59 -10.87 13.81
CA HIS A 102 7.39 -10.00 14.65
C HIS A 102 7.87 -10.81 15.86
N ARG A 103 9.20 -10.92 16.01
CA ARG A 103 9.76 -11.42 17.26
C ARG A 103 9.06 -10.67 18.37
N THR A 104 8.42 -11.40 19.27
CA THR A 104 7.97 -10.86 20.55
C THR A 104 9.17 -10.15 21.13
N VAL A 105 9.22 -8.82 21.02
CA VAL A 105 10.24 -8.05 21.71
C VAL A 105 9.98 -8.39 23.17
N PRO A 106 10.95 -8.96 23.90
CA PRO A 106 10.77 -9.19 25.32
C PRO A 106 10.37 -7.84 25.90
N GLN A 107 9.15 -7.74 26.43
CA GLN A 107 8.77 -6.61 27.25
C GLN A 107 9.74 -6.66 28.41
N ARG A 108 10.85 -5.92 28.29
CA ARG A 108 11.67 -5.57 29.43
C ARG A 108 10.68 -4.89 30.36
N ALA A 109 10.46 -5.48 31.53
CA ALA A 109 9.62 -4.95 32.59
C ALA A 109 10.17 -3.56 32.98
N ALA A 110 9.82 -2.54 32.20
CA ALA A 110 10.08 -1.17 32.53
C ALA A 110 9.02 -0.78 33.55
N GLY A 111 9.29 -1.13 34.81
CA GLY A 111 8.63 -0.56 35.96
C GLY A 111 8.84 0.95 35.95
N ARG A 112 8.00 1.67 35.21
CA ARG A 112 7.87 3.11 35.28
C ARG A 112 6.40 3.43 35.28
N THR A 113 5.85 3.38 36.48
CA THR A 113 4.60 4.02 36.88
C THR A 113 4.65 5.47 36.41
N ARG A 114 4.14 5.75 35.21
CA ARG A 114 3.87 7.11 34.79
C ARG A 114 2.49 7.44 35.30
N THR A 115 2.44 8.23 36.36
CA THR A 115 1.23 8.94 36.80
C THR A 115 0.66 9.66 35.58
N GLN A 116 -0.47 9.19 35.07
CA GLN A 116 -1.22 9.81 33.98
C GLN A 116 -1.70 11.18 34.45
N PRO A 117 -1.23 12.30 33.88
CA PRO A 117 -1.95 13.55 34.03
C PRO A 117 -3.24 13.41 33.24
N SER A 118 -4.38 13.53 33.93
CA SER A 118 -5.71 13.63 33.33
C SER A 118 -5.81 14.96 32.55
N ALA A 119 -5.17 15.02 31.39
CA ALA A 119 -5.31 16.13 30.47
C ALA A 119 -6.48 15.81 29.53
N ARG A 120 -7.68 16.17 29.98
CA ARG A 120 -8.89 16.19 29.17
C ARG A 120 -8.54 16.89 27.84
N PRO A 121 -8.62 16.21 26.68
CA PRO A 121 -8.26 16.82 25.41
C PRO A 121 -9.34 17.84 25.07
N VAL A 122 -9.06 19.12 25.32
CA VAL A 122 -9.85 20.21 24.74
C VAL A 122 -9.54 20.18 23.25
N CYS A 123 -10.46 19.61 22.47
CA CYS A 123 -10.40 19.66 21.02
C CYS A 123 -10.70 21.09 20.57
N VAL A 124 -9.69 21.94 20.60
CA VAL A 124 -9.74 23.25 19.95
C VAL A 124 -9.55 22.97 18.46
N ILE A 125 -10.63 22.74 17.74
CA ILE A 125 -10.60 22.72 16.27
C ILE A 125 -10.50 24.20 15.85
N PRO A 126 -9.36 24.67 15.29
CA PRO A 126 -9.31 26.01 14.75
C PRO A 126 -10.25 26.05 13.55
N LEU A 127 -11.26 26.91 13.64
CA LEU A 127 -12.19 27.16 12.54
C LEU A 127 -11.37 27.53 11.29
N ARG A 128 -11.59 26.78 10.21
CA ARG A 128 -10.89 26.91 8.94
C ARG A 128 -10.68 28.36 8.54
N ALA A 129 -9.42 28.77 8.40
CA ALA A 129 -9.04 29.97 7.68
C ALA A 129 -9.62 29.88 6.26
N ARG A 130 -10.42 30.88 5.88
CA ARG A 130 -10.92 31.07 4.52
C ARG A 130 -9.73 31.14 3.57
N SER A 131 -9.42 30.05 2.89
CA SER A 131 -8.43 30.05 1.81
C SER A 131 -8.96 30.92 0.68
N THR A 132 -8.30 32.06 0.49
CA THR A 132 -8.49 32.98 -0.62
C THR A 132 -8.18 32.26 -1.92
N ARG A 133 -9.23 32.14 -2.76
CA ARG A 133 -9.23 31.89 -4.20
C ARG A 133 -7.82 31.86 -4.83
N LEU A 134 -7.28 30.67 -5.05
CA LEU A 134 -6.19 30.47 -6.00
C LEU A 134 -6.74 30.73 -7.43
N PRO A 135 -6.14 31.64 -8.22
CA PRO A 135 -6.60 31.91 -9.57
C PRO A 135 -6.43 30.67 -10.46
N SER A 136 -7.48 30.38 -11.20
CA SER A 136 -7.52 29.41 -12.31
C SER A 136 -6.30 29.59 -13.22
N LEU A 137 -5.42 28.59 -13.23
CA LEU A 137 -4.29 28.50 -14.15
C LEU A 137 -4.86 28.16 -15.54
N ARG A 138 -5.12 29.20 -16.30
CA ARG A 138 -5.67 29.16 -17.66
C ARG A 138 -4.77 28.29 -18.56
N SER A 139 -5.35 27.22 -19.09
CA SER A 139 -4.72 26.33 -20.07
C SER A 139 -4.36 27.11 -21.33
N ARG A 140 -3.07 27.30 -21.59
CA ARG A 140 -2.57 27.69 -22.91
C ARG A 140 -2.40 26.42 -23.74
N ALA A 141 -3.42 26.12 -24.53
CA ALA A 141 -3.28 25.22 -25.67
C ALA A 141 -2.33 25.85 -26.67
N VAL A 142 -1.13 25.29 -26.83
CA VAL A 142 -0.21 25.66 -27.91
C VAL A 142 -0.48 24.69 -29.04
N HIS A 143 -1.42 25.07 -29.91
CA HIS A 143 -1.44 24.61 -31.29
C HIS A 143 -0.27 25.29 -32.01
N LYS A 144 0.72 24.53 -32.47
CA LYS A 144 1.43 24.86 -33.71
C LYS A 144 1.76 23.56 -34.43
N LEU A 145 1.30 23.54 -35.69
CA LEU A 145 1.66 22.65 -36.78
C LEU A 145 3.16 22.36 -36.84
#